data_AF-A0A8T3MK65-F1
#
_entry.id   AF-A0A8T3MK65-F1
#
_cell.length_a   1.000
_cell.length_b   1.000
_cell.length_c   1.000
_cell.angle_alpha   90.00
_cell.angle_beta   90.00
_cell.angle_gamma   90.00
#
_symmetry.space_group_name_H-M   'P 1'
#
loop_
_entity.id
_entity.type
_entity.pdbx_description
1 polymer ?
#
loop_
_entity_poly.entity_id
_entity_poly.type
_entity_poly.pdbx_seq_one_letter_code
_entity_poly.pdbx_strand_id
1 'polypeptide(L)'
;MKRTQIYLTAEQDTLLHRRQKATGVTISEQIRAAIDEKYLPKSARTLEDRLRAVKESAGAWKDRTESGEEYVERMRSGRRLQDVLERSR
;
A
#
# COMPACT_ATOMS: atom_id res chain seq x y z
N MET A 1 -18.98 -9.51 6.90
CA MET A 1 -18.20 -10.48 6.11
C MET A 1 -18.91 -11.83 6.09
N LYS A 2 -18.79 -12.60 5.01
CA LYS A 2 -19.28 -13.99 4.95
C LYS A 2 -18.13 -14.95 5.28
N ARG A 3 -18.37 -15.93 6.16
CA ARG A 3 -17.38 -16.99 6.46
C ARG A 3 -17.29 -17.92 5.26
N THR A 4 -16.06 -18.14 4.77
CA THR A 4 -15.78 -19.01 3.62
C THR A 4 -14.67 -20.00 4.01
N GLN A 5 -14.84 -21.26 3.61
CA GLN A 5 -13.80 -22.28 3.68
C GLN A 5 -13.13 -22.41 2.31
N ILE A 6 -11.81 -22.42 2.30
CA ILE A 6 -11.00 -22.56 1.09
C ILE A 6 -10.02 -23.71 1.28
N TYR A 7 -9.66 -24.38 0.18
CA TYR A 7 -8.60 -25.37 0.18
C TYR A 7 -7.28 -24.71 -0.17
N LEU A 8 -6.24 -25.04 0.57
CA LEU A 8 -4.88 -24.55 0.37
C LEU A 8 -3.93 -25.75 0.26
N THR A 9 -2.88 -25.60 -0.52
CA THR A 9 -1.75 -26.54 -0.45
C THR A 9 -0.97 -26.32 0.84
N ALA A 10 -0.22 -27.32 1.29
CA ALA A 10 0.64 -27.21 2.48
C ALA A 10 1.68 -26.08 2.34
N GLU A 11 2.17 -25.84 1.13
CA GLU A 11 3.11 -24.75 0.84
C GLU A 11 2.45 -23.37 0.99
N GLN A 12 1.22 -23.22 0.49
CA GLN A 12 0.45 -21.98 0.62
C GLN A 12 0.14 -21.67 2.09
N ASP A 13 -0.27 -22.68 2.86
CA ASP A 13 -0.54 -22.56 4.29
C ASP A 13 0.73 -22.13 5.07
N THR A 14 1.84 -22.80 4.82
CA THR A 14 3.13 -22.48 5.43
C THR A 14 3.58 -21.05 5.12
N LEU A 15 3.41 -20.62 3.87
CA LEU A 15 3.74 -19.25 3.45
C LEU A 15 2.90 -18.20 4.19
N LEU A 16 1.58 -18.41 4.29
CA LEU A 16 0.65 -17.51 4.98
C LEU A 16 0.98 -17.40 6.48
N HIS A 17 1.26 -18.53 7.13
CA HIS A 17 1.69 -18.55 8.53
C HIS A 17 3.03 -17.84 8.75
N ARG A 18 4.02 -18.05 7.86
CA ARG A 18 5.31 -17.35 7.93
C ARG A 18 5.11 -15.84 7.80
N ARG A 19 4.28 -15.40 6.85
CA ARG A 19 4.00 -13.97 6.64
C ARG A 19 3.23 -13.37 7.81
N GLN A 20 2.28 -14.09 8.40
CA GLN A 20 1.58 -13.68 9.62
C GLN A 20 2.57 -13.44 10.77
N LYS A 21 3.52 -14.35 10.99
CA LYS A 21 4.55 -14.17 12.02
C LYS A 21 5.44 -12.97 11.76
N ALA A 22 5.76 -12.69 10.50
CA ALA A 22 6.62 -11.56 10.12
C ALA A 22 5.90 -10.20 10.22
N THR A 23 4.61 -10.12 9.91
CA THR A 23 3.88 -8.84 9.79
C THR A 23 2.87 -8.59 10.91
N GLY A 24 2.49 -9.61 11.68
CA GLY A 24 1.38 -9.56 12.64
C GLY A 24 -0.01 -9.58 11.99
N VAL A 25 -0.11 -9.59 10.66
CA VAL A 25 -1.38 -9.53 9.94
C VAL A 25 -2.02 -10.92 9.86
N THR A 26 -3.29 -11.02 10.24
CA THR A 26 -4.03 -12.30 10.22
C THR A 26 -4.08 -12.92 8.83
N ILE A 27 -4.09 -14.26 8.75
CA ILE A 27 -4.17 -14.99 7.48
C ILE A 27 -5.39 -14.58 6.66
N SER A 28 -6.55 -14.42 7.31
CA SER A 28 -7.76 -13.99 6.62
C SER A 28 -7.63 -12.59 6.02
N GLU A 29 -6.92 -11.67 6.69
CA GLU A 29 -6.66 -10.33 6.14
C GLU A 29 -5.70 -10.38 4.96
N GLN A 30 -4.65 -11.22 5.03
CA GLN A 30 -3.74 -11.42 3.90
C GLN A 30 -4.45 -11.97 2.66
N ILE A 31 -5.33 -12.97 2.84
CA ILE A 31 -6.10 -13.56 1.75
C ILE A 31 -7.04 -12.52 1.14
N ARG A 32 -7.72 -11.72 1.97
CA ARG A 32 -8.60 -10.65 1.49
C ARG A 32 -7.83 -9.60 0.71
N ALA A 33 -6.71 -9.10 1.25
CA ALA A 33 -5.89 -8.11 0.55
C ALA A 33 -5.41 -8.63 -0.81
N ALA A 34 -5.02 -9.91 -0.91
CA ALA A 34 -4.63 -10.53 -2.18
C ALA A 34 -5.81 -10.67 -3.16
N ILE A 35 -7.01 -11.02 -2.67
CA ILE A 35 -8.23 -11.05 -3.49
C ILE A 35 -8.56 -9.64 -4.00
N ASP A 36 -8.50 -8.65 -3.12
CA ASP A 36 -8.81 -7.25 -3.46
C ASP A 36 -7.82 -6.71 -4.49
N GLU A 37 -6.53 -6.96 -4.29
CA GLU A 37 -5.48 -6.57 -5.24
C GLU A 37 -5.68 -7.21 -6.62
N LYS A 38 -6.09 -8.48 -6.65
CA LYS A 38 -6.17 -9.26 -7.90
C LYS A 38 -7.48 -9.07 -8.65
N TYR A 39 -8.60 -8.97 -7.93
CA TYR A 39 -9.94 -9.11 -8.50
C TYR A 39 -10.83 -7.87 -8.31
N LEU A 40 -10.55 -6.97 -7.36
CA LEU A 40 -11.36 -5.75 -7.25
C LEU A 40 -10.92 -4.70 -8.29
N PRO A 41 -11.86 -4.17 -9.07
CA PRO A 41 -11.60 -2.97 -9.88
C PRO A 41 -11.14 -1.82 -8.99
N LYS A 42 -10.20 -0.99 -9.46
CA LYS A 42 -9.76 0.20 -8.70
C LYS A 42 -10.92 1.15 -8.37
N SER A 43 -11.97 1.14 -9.19
CA SER A 43 -13.22 1.88 -8.97
C SER A 43 -14.13 1.28 -7.91
N ALA A 44 -13.94 0.00 -7.55
CA ALA A 44 -14.76 -0.73 -6.59
C ALA A 44 -14.35 -0.52 -5.13
N ARG A 45 -13.31 0.28 -4.85
CA ARG A 45 -12.96 0.64 -3.47
C ARG A 45 -14.11 1.39 -2.82
N THR A 46 -14.65 0.81 -1.76
CA THR A 46 -15.73 1.39 -0.99
C THR A 46 -15.25 2.63 -0.21
N LEU A 47 -16.20 3.41 0.31
CA LEU A 47 -15.86 4.52 1.21
C LEU A 47 -15.09 4.03 2.45
N GLU A 48 -15.45 2.86 2.98
CA GLU A 48 -14.78 2.25 4.14
C GLU A 48 -13.32 1.90 3.83
N ASP A 49 -13.03 1.34 2.65
CA ASP A 49 -11.66 1.04 2.23
C ASP A 49 -10.80 2.30 2.14
N ARG A 50 -11.40 3.40 1.65
CA ARG A 50 -10.72 4.71 1.58
C ARG A 50 -10.48 5.28 2.97
N LEU A 51 -11.47 5.21 3.85
CA LEU A 51 -11.34 5.66 5.24
C LEU A 51 -10.29 4.85 6.00
N ARG A 52 -10.23 3.53 5.80
CA ARG A 52 -9.18 2.68 6.38
C ARG A 52 -7.80 3.12 5.92
N ALA A 53 -7.59 3.33 4.62
CA ALA A 53 -6.31 3.79 4.08
C ALA A 53 -5.89 5.16 4.64
N VAL A 54 -6.85 6.08 4.85
CA VAL A 54 -6.58 7.39 5.49
C VAL A 54 -6.18 7.21 6.95
N LYS A 55 -6.88 6.33 7.70
CA LYS A 55 -6.54 6.04 9.10
C LYS A 55 -5.17 5.39 9.24
N GLU A 56 -4.82 4.46 8.36
CA GLU A 56 -3.52 3.77 8.37
C GLU A 56 -2.36 4.71 8.00
N SER A 57 -2.61 5.73 7.19
CA SER A 57 -1.61 6.74 6.84
C SER A 57 -1.48 7.89 7.86
N ALA A 58 -2.37 7.94 8.85
CA ALA A 58 -2.31 8.96 9.89
C ALA A 58 -1.00 8.84 10.70
N GLY A 59 -0.25 9.93 10.78
CA GLY A 59 1.03 9.96 11.47
C GLY A 59 2.21 9.36 10.68
N ALA A 60 2.02 8.98 9.41
CA ALA A 60 3.12 8.53 8.55
C ALA A 60 4.23 9.59 8.36
N TRP A 61 3.94 10.85 8.66
CA TRP A 61 4.89 11.97 8.59
C TRP A 61 5.50 12.38 9.94
N LYS A 62 5.09 11.75 11.05
CA LYS A 62 5.40 12.25 12.41
C LYS A 62 6.89 12.19 12.77
N ASP A 63 7.64 11.24 12.20
CA ASP A 63 9.04 10.97 12.55
C ASP A 63 10.02 11.58 11.54
N ARG A 64 9.54 12.46 10.65
CA ARG A 64 10.41 13.15 9.69
C ARG A 64 11.00 14.41 10.29
N THR A 65 12.31 14.56 10.09
CA THR A 65 13.09 15.72 10.53
C THR A 65 13.04 16.87 9.52
N GLU A 66 12.78 16.57 8.25
CA GLU A 66 12.56 17.57 7.21
C GLU A 66 11.11 18.09 7.25
N SER A 67 10.95 19.40 7.06
CA SER A 67 9.65 20.02 6.87
C SER A 67 8.99 19.57 5.57
N GLY A 68 7.68 19.76 5.47
CA GLY A 68 6.95 19.45 4.23
C GLY A 68 7.44 20.25 3.03
N GLU A 69 7.85 21.51 3.24
CA GLU A 69 8.41 22.37 2.20
C GLU A 69 9.77 21.85 1.72
N GLU A 70 10.70 21.57 2.63
CA GLU A 70 12.03 21.03 2.31
C GLU A 70 11.93 19.70 1.55
N TYR A 71 11.01 18.83 1.97
CA TYR A 71 10.73 17.58 1.27
C TYR A 71 10.25 17.81 -0.16
N VAL A 72 9.28 18.71 -0.35
CA VAL A 72 8.70 19.01 -1.67
C VAL A 72 9.75 19.66 -2.58
N GLU A 73 10.53 20.61 -2.08
CA GLU A 73 11.58 21.26 -2.85
C GLU A 73 12.71 20.29 -3.22
N ARG A 74 13.11 19.40 -2.31
CA ARG A 74 14.03 18.29 -2.62
C ARG A 74 13.47 17.34 -3.67
N MET A 75 12.16 17.08 -3.67
CA MET A 75 11.54 16.21 -4.67
C MET A 75 11.37 16.89 -6.04
N ARG A 76 11.17 18.22 -6.05
CA ARG A 76 10.99 19.04 -7.26
C ARG A 76 12.30 19.37 -7.98
N SER A 77 13.41 19.49 -7.24
CA SER A 77 14.70 19.89 -7.79
C SER A 77 15.33 18.87 -8.76
N GLY A 78 14.75 17.68 -8.90
CA GLY A 78 15.32 16.59 -9.70
C GLY A 78 14.83 16.40 -11.14
N ARG A 79 13.82 17.14 -11.64
CA ARG A 79 13.30 16.88 -13.01
C ARG A 79 12.99 18.09 -13.87
N ARG A 80 12.60 19.22 -13.26
CA ARG A 80 12.12 20.37 -14.04
C ARG A 80 13.21 21.00 -14.94
N LEU A 81 14.47 21.00 -14.50
CA LEU A 81 15.58 21.52 -15.30
C LEU A 81 15.93 20.57 -16.45
N GLN A 82 15.84 19.26 -16.24
CA GLN A 82 16.06 18.25 -17.28
C GLN A 82 14.95 18.30 -18.34
N ASP A 83 13.69 18.38 -17.91
CA ASP A 83 12.52 18.47 -18.81
C ASP A 83 12.56 19.74 -19.70
N VAL A 84 13.07 20.86 -19.15
CA VAL A 84 13.24 22.12 -19.90
C VAL A 84 14.38 22.02 -20.92
N LEU A 85 15.51 21.40 -20.54
CA LEU A 85 16.64 21.20 -21.45
C LEU A 85 16.32 20.21 -22.59
N GLU A 86 15.50 19.18 -22.32
CA GLU A 86 15.05 18.22 -23.34
C GLU A 86 14.04 18.81 -24.33
N ARG A 87 13.17 19.73 -23.89
CA ARG A 87 12.21 20.42 -24.77
C ARG A 87 12.82 21.51 -25.65
N SER A 88 14.08 21.87 -25.41
CA SER A 88 14.81 22.92 -26.13
C SER A 88 15.70 22.37 -27.25
N ARG A 89 15.56 21.07 -27.58
CA ARG A 89 16.19 20.41 -28.74
C ARG A 89 15.17 20.07 -29.82
#